data_AF-A0AAQ2FUN1-F1
#
_entry.id   AF-A0AAQ2FUN1-F1
#
_cell.length_a   1.000
_cell.length_b   1.000
_cell.length_c   1.000
_cell.angle_alpha   90.00
_cell.angle_beta   90.00
_cell.angle_gamma   90.00
#
_symmetry.space_group_name_H-M   'P 1'
#
loop_
_entity.id
_entity.type
_entity.pdbx_description
1 polymer ?
#
loop_
_entity_poly.entity_id
_entity_poly.type
_entity_poly.pdbx_seq_one_letter_code
_entity_poly.pdbx_strand_id
1 'polypeptide(L)'
;MLKTLLSHSANVLGLLFFVLLMGSANASEEESVSDTQAVDDINQLSSPDGPEIQNRLHGSSELTGIMVDRTITMAGKTFYRAFSQLAMDNRIIGNATLTIQERPDARWGSQLWIMEGNKMYFRTQLSPRISEADRVAGEAVQVVQEALLQQQLTAALTSDKDLGKEELN
;
A
#
# COMPACT_ATOMS: atom_id res chain seq x y z
N MET A 1 -41.83 29.72 -15.51
CA MET A 1 -41.69 30.93 -16.34
C MET A 1 -42.04 32.14 -15.46
N LEU A 2 -41.30 33.26 -15.56
CA LEU A 2 -41.27 34.50 -14.73
C LEU A 2 -40.49 34.39 -13.41
N LYS A 3 -39.22 34.81 -13.28
CA LYS A 3 -38.53 36.14 -13.42
C LYS A 3 -38.30 36.80 -12.04
N THR A 4 -37.02 36.75 -11.66
CA THR A 4 -36.21 37.62 -10.78
C THR A 4 -36.65 39.08 -10.66
N LEU A 5 -36.40 39.72 -9.49
CA LEU A 5 -35.70 41.02 -9.39
C LEU A 5 -35.29 41.36 -7.94
N LEU A 6 -34.00 41.69 -7.82
CA LEU A 6 -33.26 42.26 -6.68
C LEU A 6 -33.73 43.69 -6.32
N SER A 7 -33.52 44.11 -5.06
CA SER A 7 -33.10 45.49 -4.73
C SER A 7 -32.64 45.66 -3.27
N HIS A 8 -31.38 46.13 -3.10
CA HIS A 8 -30.83 47.14 -2.14
C HIS A 8 -31.17 47.08 -0.63
N SER A 9 -30.34 47.47 0.36
CA SER A 9 -28.90 47.75 0.57
C SER A 9 -28.76 48.27 2.03
N ALA A 10 -27.73 47.80 2.77
CA ALA A 10 -26.92 48.48 3.80
C ALA A 10 -27.49 48.99 5.16
N ASN A 11 -26.93 48.41 6.25
CA ASN A 11 -26.31 48.98 7.48
C ASN A 11 -26.96 50.11 8.31
N VAL A 12 -27.12 49.86 9.63
CA VAL A 12 -26.74 50.73 10.80
C VAL A 12 -26.67 49.83 12.07
N LEU A 13 -25.49 49.45 12.63
CA LEU A 13 -24.76 50.02 13.80
C LEU A 13 -25.68 50.31 15.03
N GLY A 14 -25.63 49.68 16.22
CA GLY A 14 -24.56 49.20 17.09
C GLY A 14 -24.53 50.05 18.36
N LEU A 15 -24.89 49.53 19.56
CA LEU A 15 -24.35 49.99 20.86
C LEU A 15 -24.80 49.13 22.08
N LEU A 16 -23.85 49.02 23.02
CA LEU A 16 -23.96 48.90 24.49
C LEU A 16 -23.72 47.54 25.17
N PHE A 17 -22.87 47.66 26.19
CA PHE A 17 -22.07 46.73 26.94
C PHE A 17 -22.35 47.06 28.42
N PHE A 18 -22.73 46.12 29.28
CA PHE A 18 -22.44 46.22 30.72
C PHE A 18 -22.64 44.91 31.48
N VAL A 19 -21.67 44.65 32.36
CA VAL A 19 -21.46 43.47 33.22
C VAL A 19 -21.85 43.82 34.66
N LEU A 20 -22.46 42.91 35.43
CA LEU A 20 -22.22 42.61 36.87
C LEU A 20 -23.34 41.67 37.40
N LEU A 21 -23.09 40.43 37.84
CA LEU A 21 -22.48 39.94 39.10
C LEU A 21 -23.45 39.90 40.30
N MET A 22 -23.74 38.69 40.81
CA MET A 22 -23.72 38.27 42.24
C MET A 22 -24.76 37.17 42.55
N GLY A 23 -24.30 36.10 43.20
CA GLY A 23 -25.17 35.12 43.88
C GLY A 23 -24.60 33.71 43.97
N SER A 24 -23.57 33.51 44.80
CA SER A 24 -22.97 32.21 45.11
C SER A 24 -23.92 31.28 45.89
N ALA A 25 -24.00 30.00 45.50
CA ALA A 25 -24.19 28.88 46.42
C ALA A 25 -23.62 27.61 45.78
N ASN A 26 -22.74 26.96 46.54
CA ASN A 26 -21.85 25.88 46.15
C ASN A 26 -22.55 24.51 46.13
N ALA A 27 -21.89 23.55 45.45
CA ALA A 27 -21.97 22.08 45.59
C ALA A 27 -22.71 21.29 44.49
N SER A 28 -21.95 20.91 43.46
CA SER A 28 -21.75 19.50 43.07
C SER A 28 -20.66 19.46 41.98
N GLU A 29 -19.45 19.07 42.39
CA GLU A 29 -18.38 18.63 41.49
C GLU A 29 -18.80 17.32 40.82
N GLU A 30 -18.70 17.22 39.50
CA GLU A 30 -18.41 15.96 38.81
C GLU A 30 -17.42 16.26 37.68
N GLU A 31 -16.26 15.62 37.81
CA GLU A 31 -15.06 15.80 37.02
C GLU A 31 -15.15 15.15 35.63
N SER A 32 -14.38 15.75 34.72
CA SER A 32 -14.03 15.29 33.38
C SER A 32 -13.28 13.96 33.37
N VAL A 33 -13.70 13.00 32.55
CA VAL A 33 -12.92 11.80 32.17
C VAL A 33 -13.24 11.48 30.70
N SER A 34 -12.38 11.90 29.74
CA SER A 34 -11.31 11.09 29.12
C SER A 34 -11.80 10.11 28.03
N ASP A 35 -12.29 10.64 26.91
CA ASP A 35 -12.59 9.85 25.70
C ASP A 35 -11.33 9.35 24.97
N THR A 36 -10.14 9.87 25.31
CA THR A 36 -8.88 9.47 24.66
C THR A 36 -8.34 8.14 25.21
N GLN A 37 -8.57 7.83 26.49
CA GLN A 37 -8.06 6.59 27.09
C GLN A 37 -8.77 5.33 26.59
N ALA A 38 -10.06 5.44 26.25
CA ALA A 38 -10.83 4.30 25.73
C ALA A 38 -10.37 3.81 24.36
N VAL A 39 -9.62 4.62 23.58
CA VAL A 39 -9.18 4.27 22.23
C VAL A 39 -7.81 3.57 22.24
N ASP A 40 -6.93 3.94 23.17
CA ASP A 40 -5.59 3.36 23.30
C ASP A 40 -5.63 1.91 23.84
N ASP A 41 -6.61 1.58 24.68
CA ASP A 41 -6.78 0.24 25.23
C ASP A 41 -7.22 -0.79 24.18
N ILE A 42 -7.89 -0.37 23.10
CA ILE A 42 -8.35 -1.25 22.01
C ILE A 42 -7.16 -1.74 21.17
N ASN A 43 -6.07 -0.95 21.09
CA ASN A 43 -4.86 -1.31 20.35
C ASN A 43 -3.88 -2.17 21.15
N GLN A 44 -4.14 -2.40 22.45
CA GLN A 44 -3.35 -3.32 23.26
C GLN A 44 -3.88 -4.76 23.11
N LEU A 45 -3.43 -5.43 22.06
CA LEU A 45 -3.65 -6.88 21.86
C LEU A 45 -2.69 -7.71 22.74
N SER A 46 -2.72 -7.49 24.06
CA SER A 46 -1.96 -8.28 25.04
C SER A 46 -2.94 -8.91 26.02
N SER A 47 -3.16 -10.22 25.89
CA SER A 47 -3.90 -11.01 26.87
C SER A 47 -2.90 -11.69 27.83
N PRO A 48 -3.05 -11.57 29.16
CA PRO A 48 -2.08 -12.11 30.13
C PRO A 48 -1.88 -13.62 30.02
N ASP A 49 -2.90 -14.34 29.55
CA ASP A 49 -2.94 -15.80 29.48
C ASP A 49 -2.90 -16.34 28.03
N GLY A 50 -2.62 -15.46 27.05
CA GLY A 50 -2.52 -15.84 25.64
C GLY A 50 -1.16 -16.44 25.29
N PRO A 51 -1.06 -17.31 24.27
CA PRO A 51 0.24 -17.72 23.76
C PRO A 51 1.00 -16.47 23.32
N GLU A 52 2.25 -16.30 23.79
CA GLU A 52 3.11 -15.22 23.32
C GLU A 52 3.17 -15.31 21.79
N ILE A 53 2.53 -14.34 21.13
CA ILE A 53 2.76 -14.13 19.71
C ILE A 53 4.17 -13.59 19.64
N GLN A 54 5.14 -14.50 19.54
CA GLN A 54 6.50 -14.15 19.17
C GLN A 54 6.35 -13.48 17.81
N ASN A 55 6.31 -12.15 17.81
CA ASN A 55 6.46 -11.35 16.62
C ASN A 55 7.86 -11.71 16.13
N ARG A 56 7.95 -12.75 15.30
CA ARG A 56 9.11 -12.99 14.47
C ARG A 56 9.14 -11.81 13.54
N LEU A 57 9.74 -10.72 14.02
CA LEU A 57 10.33 -9.71 13.18
C LEU A 57 11.26 -10.51 12.26
N HIS A 58 10.73 -10.90 11.09
CA HIS A 58 11.54 -11.39 9.99
C HIS A 58 12.66 -10.37 9.88
N GLY A 59 13.89 -10.84 10.12
CA GLY A 59 15.06 -9.98 10.28
C GLY A 59 15.08 -8.92 9.19
N SER A 60 15.40 -7.70 9.59
CA SER A 60 15.43 -6.41 8.91
C SER A 60 16.08 -6.37 7.51
N SER A 61 15.69 -7.26 6.62
CA SER A 61 15.75 -7.05 5.19
C SER A 61 14.52 -6.21 4.90
N GLU A 62 14.70 -4.90 4.93
CA GLU A 62 13.68 -3.95 4.49
C GLU A 62 13.28 -4.38 3.07
N LEU A 63 12.15 -5.06 2.93
CA LEU A 63 11.54 -5.33 1.63
C LEU A 63 11.08 -3.97 1.12
N THR A 64 11.92 -3.32 0.32
CA THR A 64 11.66 -1.97 -0.20
C THR A 64 10.77 -1.99 -1.45
N GLY A 65 10.61 -3.18 -2.05
CA GLY A 65 9.80 -3.39 -3.24
C GLY A 65 8.30 -3.38 -2.94
N ILE A 66 7.53 -2.93 -3.93
CA ILE A 66 6.07 -2.91 -3.89
C ILE A 66 5.54 -3.88 -4.95
N MET A 67 4.62 -4.77 -4.57
CA MET A 67 3.95 -5.66 -5.52
C MET A 67 2.48 -5.30 -5.70
N VAL A 68 2.14 -4.81 -6.89
CA VAL A 68 0.78 -4.37 -7.23
C VAL A 68 0.00 -5.49 -7.93
N ASP A 69 -1.14 -5.85 -7.34
CA ASP A 69 -2.08 -6.82 -7.91
C ASP A 69 -3.08 -6.15 -8.86
N ARG A 70 -3.05 -6.50 -10.15
CA ARG A 70 -4.08 -6.15 -11.14
C ARG A 70 -4.71 -7.39 -11.77
N THR A 71 -4.75 -8.49 -11.02
CA THR A 71 -5.49 -9.69 -11.38
C THR A 71 -6.97 -9.55 -11.04
N ILE A 72 -7.81 -10.28 -11.75
CA ILE A 72 -9.27 -10.24 -11.71
C ILE A 72 -9.83 -11.66 -11.53
N THR A 73 -9.31 -12.66 -12.24
CA THR A 73 -9.86 -14.03 -12.18
C THR A 73 -9.35 -14.80 -10.98
N MET A 74 -10.01 -15.92 -10.65
CA MET A 74 -9.56 -16.79 -9.55
C MET A 74 -8.20 -17.45 -9.82
N ALA A 75 -7.93 -17.81 -11.08
CA ALA A 75 -6.62 -18.32 -11.47
C ALA A 75 -5.56 -17.21 -11.32
N GLY A 76 -5.85 -15.99 -11.79
CA GLY A 76 -4.96 -14.83 -11.63
C GLY A 76 -4.67 -14.48 -10.17
N LYS A 77 -5.70 -14.41 -9.32
CA LYS A 77 -5.54 -14.16 -7.87
C LYS A 77 -4.72 -15.25 -7.18
N THR A 78 -4.88 -16.50 -7.60
CA THR A 78 -4.09 -17.62 -7.08
C THR A 78 -2.64 -17.49 -7.51
N PHE A 79 -2.39 -17.20 -8.79
CA PHE A 79 -1.05 -16.90 -9.28
C PHE A 79 -0.39 -15.77 -8.49
N TYR A 80 -1.08 -14.64 -8.29
CA TYR A 80 -0.55 -13.51 -7.53
C TYR A 80 -0.15 -13.91 -6.11
N ARG A 81 -1.03 -14.64 -5.41
CA ARG A 81 -0.77 -15.10 -4.04
C ARG A 81 0.44 -16.05 -3.98
N ALA A 82 0.50 -17.04 -4.86
CA ALA A 82 1.62 -17.97 -4.91
C ALA A 82 2.93 -17.25 -5.26
N PHE A 83 2.91 -16.36 -6.27
CA PHE A 83 4.09 -15.59 -6.68
C PHE A 83 4.59 -14.68 -5.55
N SER A 84 3.69 -13.93 -4.91
CA SER A 84 4.04 -13.02 -3.80
C SER A 84 4.64 -13.76 -2.61
N GLN A 85 4.08 -14.91 -2.23
CA GLN A 85 4.63 -15.75 -1.17
C GLN A 85 6.06 -16.21 -1.49
N LEU A 86 6.27 -16.74 -2.70
CA LEU A 86 7.58 -17.19 -3.14
C LEU A 86 8.58 -16.03 -3.32
N ALA A 87 8.09 -14.84 -3.66
CA ALA A 87 8.91 -13.65 -3.83
C ALA A 87 9.38 -13.05 -2.49
N MET A 88 8.66 -13.26 -1.38
CA MET A 88 9.06 -12.75 -0.06
C MET A 88 10.42 -13.29 0.40
N ASP A 89 10.72 -14.55 0.07
CA ASP A 89 12.01 -15.18 0.40
C ASP A 89 13.14 -14.76 -0.55
N ASN A 90 12.81 -14.00 -1.61
CA ASN A 90 13.73 -13.63 -2.68
C ASN A 90 14.11 -12.15 -2.60
N ARG A 91 15.32 -11.86 -2.10
CA ARG A 91 15.80 -10.48 -1.95
C ARG A 91 15.86 -9.68 -3.25
N ILE A 92 16.09 -10.33 -4.39
CA ILE A 92 16.16 -9.64 -5.69
C ILE A 92 14.77 -9.13 -6.08
N ILE A 93 13.74 -9.97 -5.93
CA ILE A 93 12.36 -9.60 -6.23
C ILE A 93 11.78 -8.68 -5.15
N GLY A 94 12.11 -8.94 -3.88
CA GLY A 94 11.62 -8.18 -2.73
C GLY A 94 12.01 -6.70 -2.69
N ASN A 95 13.01 -6.30 -3.49
CA ASN A 95 13.44 -4.91 -3.64
C ASN A 95 12.91 -4.25 -4.92
N ALA A 96 12.22 -4.99 -5.78
CA ALA A 96 11.69 -4.50 -7.05
C ALA A 96 10.25 -4.01 -6.92
N THR A 97 9.87 -3.01 -7.73
CA THR A 97 8.47 -2.58 -7.82
C THR A 97 7.79 -3.28 -8.99
N LEU A 98 7.06 -4.35 -8.69
CA LEU A 98 6.43 -5.20 -9.69
C LEU A 98 4.92 -4.97 -9.78
N THR A 99 4.39 -4.99 -10.99
CA THR A 99 2.95 -5.04 -11.25
C THR A 99 2.61 -6.34 -11.97
N ILE A 100 1.68 -7.11 -11.40
CA ILE A 100 1.14 -8.33 -12.01
C ILE A 100 -0.20 -7.97 -12.65
N GLN A 101 -0.26 -8.02 -13.98
CA GLN A 101 -1.43 -7.64 -14.75
C GLN A 101 -2.09 -8.84 -15.39
N GLU A 102 -3.42 -8.82 -15.42
CA GLU A 102 -4.22 -9.84 -16.07
C GLU A 102 -5.20 -9.23 -17.08
N ARG A 103 -5.39 -9.93 -18.18
CA ARG A 103 -6.51 -9.73 -19.11
C ARG A 103 -7.30 -11.04 -19.21
N PRO A 104 -8.52 -11.09 -18.66
CA PRO A 104 -9.39 -12.26 -18.80
C PRO A 104 -9.76 -12.53 -20.27
N ASP A 105 -9.78 -13.81 -20.65
CA ASP A 105 -10.21 -14.30 -21.96
C ASP A 105 -11.09 -15.55 -21.81
N ALA A 106 -12.36 -15.46 -22.19
CA ALA A 106 -13.31 -16.53 -21.97
C ALA A 106 -12.99 -17.84 -22.73
N ARG A 107 -12.24 -17.79 -23.84
CA ARG A 107 -11.93 -18.98 -24.65
C ARG A 107 -10.67 -19.68 -24.18
N TRP A 108 -9.66 -18.93 -23.75
CA TRP A 108 -8.33 -19.46 -23.46
C TRP A 108 -7.85 -19.27 -22.02
N GLY A 109 -8.68 -18.69 -21.15
CA GLY A 109 -8.37 -18.46 -19.74
C GLY A 109 -8.02 -17.00 -19.47
N SER A 110 -6.77 -16.68 -19.18
CA SER A 110 -6.35 -15.30 -18.93
C SER A 110 -4.92 -15.04 -19.36
N GLN A 111 -4.70 -13.91 -20.02
CA GLN A 111 -3.35 -13.48 -20.34
C GLN A 111 -2.77 -12.75 -19.13
N LEU A 112 -1.63 -13.23 -18.61
CA LEU A 112 -0.96 -12.63 -17.46
C LEU A 112 0.43 -12.14 -17.85
N TRP A 113 0.87 -11.03 -17.26
CA TRP A 113 2.25 -10.54 -17.40
C TRP A 113 2.72 -9.77 -16.16
N ILE A 114 4.05 -9.77 -15.95
CA ILE A 114 4.73 -9.11 -14.83
C ILE A 114 5.62 -8.00 -15.38
N MET A 115 5.54 -6.81 -14.79
CA MET A 115 6.30 -5.65 -15.22
C MET A 115 6.93 -4.89 -14.06
N GLU A 116 8.02 -4.18 -14.34
CA GLU A 116 8.55 -3.07 -13.53
C GLU A 116 8.53 -1.81 -14.39
N GLY A 117 7.73 -0.81 -14.00
CA GLY A 117 7.47 0.35 -14.84
C GLY A 117 6.94 -0.06 -16.23
N ASN A 118 7.72 0.19 -17.27
CA ASN A 118 7.39 -0.15 -18.67
C ASN A 118 8.05 -1.43 -19.18
N LYS A 119 8.89 -2.10 -18.36
CA LYS A 119 9.61 -3.30 -18.78
C LYS A 119 8.84 -4.55 -18.36
N MET A 120 8.59 -5.44 -19.31
CA MET A 120 7.95 -6.74 -19.08
C MET A 120 9.01 -7.82 -18.87
N TYR A 121 8.89 -8.58 -17.78
CA TYR A 121 9.81 -9.68 -17.46
C TYR A 121 9.24 -11.06 -17.75
N PHE A 122 7.92 -11.19 -17.63
CA PHE A 122 7.25 -12.47 -17.78
C PHE A 122 5.89 -12.27 -18.42
N ARG A 123 5.49 -13.21 -19.27
CA ARG A 123 4.17 -13.24 -19.89
C ARG A 123 3.76 -14.68 -20.16
N THR A 124 2.52 -15.01 -19.82
CA THR A 124 1.97 -16.36 -20.03
C THR A 124 0.47 -16.34 -20.27
N GLN A 125 -0.02 -17.37 -20.95
CA GLN A 125 -1.45 -17.68 -21.01
C GLN A 125 -1.77 -18.62 -19.85
N LEU A 126 -2.53 -18.11 -18.87
CA LEU A 126 -2.94 -18.85 -17.70
C LEU A 126 -4.26 -19.57 -17.97
N SER A 127 -4.28 -20.89 -17.75
CA SER A 127 -5.53 -21.66 -17.83
C SER A 127 -6.46 -21.33 -16.65
N PRO A 128 -7.77 -21.58 -16.76
CA PRO A 128 -8.70 -21.41 -15.63
C PRO A 128 -8.44 -22.33 -14.43
N ARG A 129 -7.55 -23.33 -14.55
CA ARG A 129 -7.27 -24.30 -13.49
C ARG A 129 -6.36 -23.70 -12.44
N ILE A 130 -6.78 -23.77 -11.18
CA ILE A 130 -6.05 -23.19 -10.03
C ILE A 130 -4.68 -23.87 -9.83
N SER A 131 -4.59 -25.20 -10.01
CA SER A 131 -3.32 -25.93 -9.85
C SER A 131 -2.23 -25.49 -10.83
N GLU A 132 -2.62 -25.05 -12.03
CA GLU A 132 -1.66 -24.51 -13.01
C GLU A 132 -1.15 -23.13 -12.57
N ALA A 133 -1.96 -22.34 -11.88
CA ALA A 133 -1.55 -21.01 -11.40
C ALA A 133 -0.40 -21.09 -10.40
N ASP A 134 -0.42 -22.06 -9.47
CA ASP A 134 0.66 -22.26 -8.51
C ASP A 134 1.96 -22.70 -9.21
N ARG A 135 1.86 -23.65 -10.15
CA ARG A 135 3.01 -24.13 -10.92
C ARG A 135 3.65 -23.00 -11.73
N VAL A 136 2.81 -22.23 -12.45
CA VAL A 136 3.26 -21.13 -13.31
C VAL A 136 3.82 -19.97 -12.46
N ALA A 137 3.31 -19.76 -11.24
CA ALA A 137 3.89 -18.78 -10.31
C ALA A 137 5.33 -19.14 -9.92
N GLY A 138 5.60 -20.41 -9.62
CA GLY A 138 6.96 -20.89 -9.35
C GLY A 138 7.93 -20.67 -10.52
N GLU A 139 7.48 -20.97 -11.73
CA GLU A 139 8.25 -20.70 -12.96
C GLU A 139 8.50 -19.20 -13.15
N ALA A 140 7.48 -18.37 -12.95
CA ALA A 140 7.58 -16.93 -13.10
C ALA A 140 8.60 -16.31 -12.13
N VAL A 141 8.67 -16.78 -10.89
CA VAL A 141 9.66 -16.30 -9.90
C VAL A 141 11.08 -16.51 -10.40
N GLN A 142 11.39 -17.69 -10.94
CA GLN A 142 12.72 -17.99 -11.48
C GLN A 142 13.08 -17.06 -12.64
N VAL A 143 12.15 -16.89 -13.59
CA VAL A 143 12.36 -16.04 -14.76
C VAL A 143 12.54 -14.57 -14.37
N VAL A 144 11.67 -14.06 -13.49
CA VAL A 144 11.71 -12.65 -13.06
C VAL A 144 12.96 -12.37 -12.24
N GLN A 145 13.36 -13.26 -11.33
CA GLN A 145 14.58 -13.11 -10.54
C GLN A 145 15.81 -12.98 -11.45
N GLU A 146 15.96 -13.89 -12.41
CA GLU A 146 17.10 -13.88 -13.33
C GLU A 146 17.12 -12.59 -14.15
N ALA A 147 15.98 -12.16 -14.68
CA ALA A 147 15.90 -10.95 -15.48
C ALA A 147 16.21 -9.67 -14.67
N LEU A 148 15.79 -9.61 -13.40
CA LEU A 148 16.12 -8.51 -12.49
C LEU A 148 17.61 -8.50 -12.12
N LEU A 149 18.18 -9.67 -11.83
CA LEU A 149 19.61 -9.81 -11.53
C LEU A 149 20.47 -9.30 -12.70
N GLN A 150 20.16 -9.74 -13.92
CA GLN A 150 20.85 -9.29 -15.13
C GLN A 150 20.73 -7.79 -15.37
N GLN A 151 19.55 -7.21 -15.08
CA GLN A 151 19.35 -5.77 -15.16
C GLN A 151 20.23 -5.02 -14.15
N GLN A 152 20.27 -5.46 -12.89
CA GLN A 152 21.09 -4.83 -11.85
C GLN A 152 22.57 -4.89 -12.18
N LEU A 153 23.05 -6.05 -12.67
CA LEU A 153 24.43 -6.21 -13.12
C LEU A 153 24.75 -5.26 -14.28
N THR A 154 23.89 -5.19 -15.29
CA THR A 154 24.08 -4.30 -16.44
C THR A 154 24.14 -2.84 -15.99
N ALA A 155 23.22 -2.43 -15.12
CA ALA A 155 23.15 -1.06 -14.61
C ALA A 155 24.42 -0.69 -13.82
N ALA A 156 24.92 -1.59 -12.96
CA ALA A 156 26.15 -1.38 -12.21
C ALA A 156 27.38 -1.22 -13.13
N LEU A 157 27.47 -2.06 -14.18
CA LEU A 157 28.57 -2.00 -15.15
C LEU A 157 28.54 -0.73 -16.01
N THR A 158 27.35 -0.25 -16.37
CA THR A 158 27.21 0.99 -17.15
C THR A 158 27.37 2.25 -16.30
N SER A 159 26.95 2.22 -15.03
CA SER A 159 27.06 3.36 -14.12
C SER A 159 28.51 3.71 -13.79
N ASP A 160 29.37 2.71 -13.62
CA ASP A 160 30.81 2.92 -13.36
C ASP A 160 31.53 3.50 -14.59
N LYS A 161 31.05 3.16 -15.79
CA LYS A 161 31.66 3.60 -17.05
C LYS A 161 31.40 5.08 -17.38
N ASP A 162 30.32 5.67 -16.86
CA ASP A 162 29.91 7.05 -17.15
C ASP A 162 30.50 8.08 -16.17
N LEU A 163 31.15 7.63 -15.08
CA LEU A 163 31.86 8.51 -14.14
C LEU A 163 33.27 8.81 -14.66
N GLY A 164 33.38 9.81 -15.53
CA GLY A 164 34.67 10.37 -15.96
C GLY A 164 35.45 10.97 -14.78
N LYS A 165 36.78 10.86 -14.81
CA LYS A 165 37.70 11.40 -13.77
C LYS A 165 37.55 12.91 -13.48
N GLU A 166 36.83 13.62 -14.33
CA GLU A 166 36.58 15.06 -14.27
C GLU A 166 35.43 15.49 -13.32
N GLU A 167 34.67 14.55 -12.75
CA GLU A 167 33.61 14.82 -11.76
C GLU A 167 34.07 14.64 -10.29
N LEU A 168 35.34 14.31 -10.07
CA LEU A 168 35.95 14.17 -8.74
C LEU A 168 36.78 15.43 -8.40
N ASN A 169 36.10 16.57 -8.21
CA ASN A 169 36.72 17.79 -7.70
C ASN A 169 36.72 17.85 -6.17
#